data_AF-A0A7W1UJZ8-F1
#
_entry.id   AF-A0A7W1UJZ8-F1
#
_cell.length_a   1.000
_cell.length_b   1.000
_cell.length_c   1.000
_cell.angle_alpha   90.00
_cell.angle_beta   90.00
_cell.angle_gamma   90.00
#
_symmetry.space_group_name_H-M   'P 1'
#
loop_
_entity.id
_entity.type
_entity.pdbx_description
1 polymer ?
#
loop_
_entity_poly.entity_id
_entity_poly.type
_entity_poly.pdbx_seq_one_letter_code
_entity_poly.pdbx_strand_id
1 'polypeptide(L)'
;GPVQEFGEGRTPETAGTAYVPAEEDIPEELLPLARHVAELRRTREGLAVSLLPVVLRRVWIEAQAEAMLARTPWEAALQGLLREEQRQAYDTE
;
A
#
# COMPACT_ATOMS: atom_id res chain seq x y z
N GLY A 1 5.11 53.44 -5.80
CA GLY A 1 3.79 53.12 -5.22
C GLY A 1 3.89 51.75 -4.58
N PRO A 2 3.25 51.51 -3.41
CA PRO A 2 3.38 50.23 -2.73
C PRO A 2 2.64 49.14 -3.50
N VAL A 3 3.20 47.94 -3.46
CA VAL A 3 2.72 46.73 -4.14
C VAL A 3 1.54 46.17 -3.33
N GLN A 4 0.44 45.90 -4.01
CA GLN A 4 -0.76 45.30 -3.43
C GLN A 4 -0.47 43.91 -2.88
N GLU A 5 -0.86 43.70 -1.62
CA GLU A 5 -1.02 42.38 -1.01
C GLU A 5 -2.10 41.59 -1.77
N PHE A 6 -1.74 40.42 -2.28
CA PHE A 6 -2.68 39.36 -2.59
C PHE A 6 -2.46 38.24 -1.59
N GLY A 7 -3.30 38.20 -0.58
CA GLY A 7 -3.50 37.01 0.22
C GLY A 7 -4.34 36.01 -0.56
N GLU A 8 -3.74 34.87 -0.91
CA GLU A 8 -4.49 33.65 -1.22
C GLU A 8 -3.80 32.46 -0.52
N GLY A 9 -4.21 32.25 0.73
CA GLY A 9 -4.65 30.94 1.22
C GLY A 9 -3.82 29.70 0.93
N ARG A 10 -2.48 29.77 0.90
CA ARG A 10 -1.65 28.57 1.00
C ARG A 10 -1.26 28.38 2.47
N THR A 11 -2.02 27.58 3.20
CA THR A 11 -1.42 26.94 4.37
C THR A 11 -0.27 26.06 3.85
N PRO A 12 0.95 26.18 4.40
CA PRO A 12 2.10 25.37 3.98
C PRO A 12 2.00 23.92 4.50
N GLU A 13 0.79 23.39 4.67
CA GLU A 13 0.54 22.12 5.36
C GLU A 13 0.86 20.89 4.50
N THR A 14 1.16 21.09 3.21
CA THR A 14 1.55 20.01 2.29
C THR A 14 2.94 20.22 1.67
N ALA A 15 3.78 21.04 2.31
CA ALA A 15 5.20 21.10 2.00
C ALA A 15 5.87 19.77 2.39
N GLY A 16 5.84 18.80 1.47
CA GLY A 16 6.75 17.66 1.44
C GLY A 16 6.63 16.69 2.62
N THR A 17 5.48 16.05 2.80
CA THR A 17 5.52 14.74 3.45
C THR A 17 6.43 13.87 2.59
N ALA A 18 7.61 13.53 3.10
CA ALA A 18 8.54 12.66 2.41
C ALA A 18 7.77 11.40 1.98
N TYR A 19 7.92 10.99 0.73
CA TYR A 19 7.44 9.69 0.30
C TYR A 19 8.19 8.65 1.14
N VAL A 20 7.48 8.02 2.07
CA VAL A 20 8.02 6.88 2.84
C VAL A 20 7.77 5.64 1.98
N PRO A 21 8.81 4.94 1.53
CA PRO A 21 8.67 3.65 0.86
C PRO A 21 7.83 2.70 1.70
N ALA A 22 7.00 1.87 1.07
CA ALA A 22 6.15 0.93 1.80
C ALA A 22 6.97 -0.03 2.65
N GLU A 23 8.16 -0.40 2.15
CA GLU A 23 9.13 -1.28 2.80
C GLU A 23 9.60 -0.76 4.16
N GLU A 24 9.60 0.57 4.38
CA GLU A 24 10.03 1.17 5.65
C GLU A 24 8.92 1.13 6.73
N ASP A 25 7.66 0.97 6.32
CA ASP A 25 6.49 0.94 7.22
C ASP A 25 6.02 -0.51 7.53
N ILE A 26 6.56 -1.50 6.82
CA ILE A 26 6.22 -2.91 7.02
C ILE A 26 7.26 -3.55 7.94
N PRO A 27 6.85 -4.26 9.01
CA PRO A 27 7.78 -5.04 9.83
C PRO A 27 8.60 -6.01 8.98
N GLU A 28 9.90 -6.13 9.28
CA GLU A 28 10.86 -6.89 8.47
C GLU A 28 10.43 -8.35 8.29
N GLU A 29 9.83 -8.94 9.32
CA GLU A 29 9.30 -10.30 9.31
C GLU A 29 8.08 -10.49 8.40
N LEU A 30 7.31 -9.42 8.15
CA LEU A 30 6.10 -9.45 7.32
C LEU A 30 6.38 -9.03 5.88
N LEU A 31 7.49 -8.34 5.63
CA LEU A 31 7.83 -7.80 4.32
C LEU A 31 7.88 -8.87 3.21
N PRO A 32 8.49 -10.06 3.40
CA PRO A 32 8.48 -11.10 2.38
C PRO A 32 7.06 -11.55 2.00
N LEU A 33 6.17 -11.66 2.99
CA LEU A 33 4.79 -12.07 2.78
C LEU A 33 3.99 -10.98 2.05
N ALA A 34 4.08 -9.73 2.51
CA ALA A 34 3.41 -8.59 1.87
C ALA A 34 3.87 -8.40 0.42
N ARG A 35 5.18 -8.59 0.16
CA ARG A 35 5.75 -8.54 -1.18
C ARG A 35 5.20 -9.64 -2.08
N HIS A 36 5.08 -10.86 -1.57
CA HIS A 36 4.53 -11.98 -2.35
C HIS A 36 3.07 -11.72 -2.76
N VAL A 37 2.24 -11.23 -1.84
CA VAL A 37 0.85 -10.83 -2.16
C VAL A 37 0.84 -9.72 -3.22
N ALA A 38 1.70 -8.71 -3.07
CA ALA A 38 1.78 -7.60 -4.03
C ALA A 38 2.23 -8.07 -5.43
N GLU A 39 3.17 -9.01 -5.52
CA GLU A 39 3.64 -9.58 -6.78
C GLU A 39 2.54 -10.38 -7.49
N LEU A 40 1.78 -11.20 -6.75
CA LEU A 40 0.63 -11.93 -7.30
C LEU A 40 -0.43 -10.96 -7.83
N ARG A 41 -0.85 -9.99 -7.01
CA ARG A 41 -1.84 -8.99 -7.39
C ARG A 41 -1.40 -8.18 -8.62
N ARG A 42 -0.15 -7.70 -8.63
CA ARG A 42 0.43 -6.97 -9.77
C ARG A 42 0.39 -7.82 -11.04
N THR A 43 0.74 -9.10 -10.94
CA THR A 43 0.75 -10.03 -12.08
C THR A 43 -0.66 -10.25 -12.61
N ARG A 44 -1.62 -10.54 -11.73
CA ARG A 44 -3.03 -10.75 -12.07
C ARG A 44 -3.66 -9.52 -12.72
N GLU A 45 -3.34 -8.33 -12.22
CA GLU A 45 -3.86 -7.06 -12.76
C GLU A 45 -3.11 -6.59 -14.02
N GLY A 46 -2.06 -7.30 -14.48
CA GLY A 46 -1.29 -6.93 -15.67
C GLY A 46 -0.50 -5.63 -15.51
N LEU A 47 -0.16 -5.24 -14.28
CA LEU A 47 0.49 -3.97 -13.98
C LEU A 47 2.00 -4.03 -14.26
N ALA A 48 2.59 -2.89 -14.67
CA ALA A 48 4.02 -2.77 -14.88
C ALA A 48 4.83 -3.07 -13.59
N VAL A 49 6.02 -3.64 -13.73
CA VAL A 49 6.90 -3.99 -12.60
C VAL A 49 7.23 -2.77 -11.73
N SER A 50 7.36 -1.59 -12.34
CA SER A 50 7.61 -0.31 -11.64
C SER A 50 6.50 0.10 -10.67
N LEU A 51 5.32 -0.52 -10.76
CA LEU A 51 4.20 -0.27 -9.84
C LEU A 51 4.21 -1.16 -8.60
N LEU A 52 5.17 -2.10 -8.47
CA LEU A 52 5.24 -2.99 -7.31
C LEU A 52 5.25 -2.24 -5.96
N PRO A 53 6.00 -1.13 -5.76
CA PRO A 53 5.97 -0.39 -4.50
C PRO A 53 4.59 0.19 -4.16
N VAL A 54 3.84 0.61 -5.19
CA VAL A 54 2.47 1.14 -5.02
C VAL A 54 1.52 0.00 -4.63
N VAL A 55 1.63 -1.15 -5.27
CA VAL A 55 0.83 -2.34 -4.94
C VAL A 55 1.17 -2.84 -3.53
N LEU A 56 2.45 -2.85 -3.16
CA LEU A 56 2.91 -3.22 -1.82
C LEU A 56 2.31 -2.30 -0.75
N ARG A 57 2.32 -0.98 -0.98
CA ARG A 57 1.68 -0.02 -0.08
C ARG A 57 0.19 -0.31 0.09
N ARG A 58 -0.52 -0.59 -1.01
CA ARG A 58 -1.94 -0.91 -0.99
C ARG A 58 -2.22 -2.19 -0.20
N VAL A 59 -1.45 -3.25 -0.44
CA VAL A 59 -1.56 -4.52 0.29
C VAL A 59 -1.35 -4.31 1.78
N TRP A 60 -0.34 -3.51 2.16
CA TRP A 60 -0.08 -3.25 3.58
C TRP A 60 -1.23 -2.51 4.27
N ILE A 61 -1.77 -1.46 3.64
CA ILE A 61 -2.93 -0.73 4.16
C ILE A 61 -4.15 -1.65 4.30
N GLU A 62 -4.39 -2.51 3.31
CA GLU A 62 -5.49 -3.48 3.32
C GLU A 62 -5.35 -4.49 4.45
N ALA A 63 -4.15 -5.05 4.64
CA ALA A 63 -3.87 -5.97 5.75
C ALA A 63 -4.04 -5.32 7.12
N GLN A 64 -3.59 -4.07 7.28
CA GLN A 64 -3.80 -3.30 8.52
C GLN A 64 -5.30 -3.11 8.79
N ALA A 65 -6.07 -2.70 7.77
CA ALA A 65 -7.50 -2.49 7.90
C ALA A 65 -8.24 -3.80 8.25
N GLU A 66 -7.93 -4.90 7.56
CA GLU A 66 -8.53 -6.21 7.84
C GLU A 66 -8.19 -6.70 9.25
N ALA A 67 -6.92 -6.60 9.65
CA ALA A 67 -6.49 -6.95 10.99
C ALA A 67 -7.19 -6.13 12.08
N MET A 68 -7.40 -4.83 11.86
CA MET A 68 -8.14 -3.96 12.79
C MET A 68 -9.62 -4.36 12.88
N LEU A 69 -10.26 -4.65 11.75
CA LEU A 69 -11.67 -5.05 11.69
C LEU A 69 -11.90 -6.43 12.32
N ALA A 70 -11.05 -7.40 12.01
CA ALA A 70 -11.14 -8.77 12.50
C ALA A 70 -10.50 -8.96 13.89
N ARG A 71 -9.77 -7.96 14.40
CA ARG A 71 -8.98 -8.01 15.64
C ARG A 71 -7.97 -9.16 15.63
N THR A 72 -7.30 -9.36 14.50
CA THR A 72 -6.30 -10.41 14.27
C THR A 72 -4.90 -9.81 14.10
N PRO A 73 -3.83 -10.62 14.21
CA PRO A 73 -2.48 -10.17 13.86
C PRO A 73 -2.36 -9.80 12.38
N TRP A 74 -1.50 -8.83 12.04
CA TRP A 74 -1.23 -8.43 10.66
C TRP A 74 -0.77 -9.61 9.78
N GLU A 75 0.00 -10.54 10.32
CA GLU A 75 0.40 -11.76 9.61
C GLU A 75 -0.82 -12.57 9.16
N ALA A 76 -1.82 -12.75 10.04
CA ALA A 76 -3.02 -13.51 9.72
C ALA A 76 -3.85 -12.84 8.62
N ALA A 77 -3.93 -11.51 8.62
CA ALA A 77 -4.57 -10.73 7.55
C ALA A 77 -3.80 -10.88 6.23
N LEU A 78 -2.48 -10.74 6.23
CA LEU A 78 -1.65 -10.94 5.04
C LEU A 78 -1.76 -12.37 4.48
N GLN A 79 -1.83 -13.40 5.33
CA GLN A 79 -2.09 -14.78 4.90
C GLN A 79 -3.49 -14.94 4.30
N GLY A 80 -4.48 -14.19 4.80
CA GLY A 80 -5.82 -14.10 4.21
C GLY A 80 -5.77 -13.55 2.79
N LEU A 81 -5.14 -12.39 2.61
CA LEU A 81 -4.93 -11.77 1.30
C LEU A 81 -4.15 -12.67 0.35
N LEU A 82 -3.13 -13.38 0.83
CA LEU A 82 -2.37 -14.34 0.02
C LEU A 82 -3.26 -15.45 -0.53
N ARG A 83 -4.06 -16.08 0.34
CA ARG A 83 -5.01 -17.13 -0.10
C ARG A 83 -6.01 -16.60 -1.12
N GLU A 84 -6.44 -15.35 -0.95
CA GLU A 84 -7.36 -14.71 -1.88
C GLU A 84 -6.74 -14.47 -3.25
N GLU A 85 -5.53 -13.91 -3.32
CA GLU A 85 -4.83 -13.70 -4.59
C GLU A 85 -4.51 -15.03 -5.29
N GLN A 86 -4.13 -16.06 -4.54
CA GLN A 86 -3.91 -17.40 -5.09
C GLN A 86 -5.20 -17.97 -5.68
N ARG A 87 -6.32 -17.89 -4.96
CA ARG A 87 -7.63 -18.34 -5.44
C ARG A 87 -8.02 -17.63 -6.74
N GLN A 88 -7.88 -16.32 -6.79
CA GLN A 88 -8.19 -15.54 -8.00
C GLN A 88 -7.28 -15.87 -9.18
N ALA A 89 -6.01 -16.23 -8.93
CA ALA A 89 -5.11 -16.68 -9.98
C ALA A 89 -5.55 -18.01 -10.61
N TYR A 90 -6.05 -18.96 -9.80
CA TYR A 90 -6.55 -20.25 -10.29
C TYR A 90 -7.91 -20.17 -10.99
N ASP A 91 -8.79 -19.24 -10.59
CA ASP A 91 -10.11 -19.06 -11.22
C ASP A 91 -10.04 -18.40 -12.62
N THR A 92 -8.84 -18.00 -13.08
CA THR A 92 -8.62 -17.34 -14.38
C THR A 92 -8.16 -18.31 -15.48
N GLU A 93 -8.08 -19.62 -15.20
CA GLU A 93 -7.77 -20.71 -16.17
C GLU A 93 -9.04 -21.44 -16.68
#